data_AF-A0A7J6TA04-F1
#
_entry.id   AF-A0A7J6TA04-F1
#
_cell.length_a   1.000
_cell.length_b   1.000
_cell.length_c   1.000
_cell.angle_alpha   90.00
_cell.angle_beta   90.00
_cell.angle_gamma   90.00
#
_symmetry.space_group_name_H-M   'P 1'
#
loop_
_entity.id
_entity.type
_entity.pdbx_description
1 polymer ?
#
loop_
_entity_poly.entity_id
_entity_poly.type
_entity_poly.pdbx_seq_one_letter_code
_entity_poly.pdbx_strand_id
1 'polypeptide(L)'
;MISSTAEDIKLDRSEFTTHVSVPAIRVPARDVQKWTKDPEVSKCLLRLPQIRPVQPDLENPKTEKIICFRPDLTPDKLPERVRNFGVISHEVVRGYEQMSTEEILRKLLPAELEVPSSFETVGHIAHFNLKDSHLPYKRIIGQVVLDKNPAIKLVVTKVANLKNEFRTMELEVMACAEGCDPTDFVTTVKENGMQFRMDYSKV
;
A
#
# COMPACT_ATOMS: atom_id res chain seq x y z
N MET A 1 9.88 -10.11 -28.95
CA MET A 1 9.42 -8.78 -29.38
C MET A 1 7.98 -8.62 -28.92
N ILE A 2 7.76 -7.96 -27.78
CA ILE A 2 6.42 -7.55 -27.34
C ILE A 2 6.47 -6.03 -27.26
N SER A 3 6.14 -5.39 -28.39
CA SER A 3 5.80 -3.97 -28.42
C SER A 3 4.35 -3.88 -27.98
N SER A 4 4.15 -3.76 -26.68
CA SER A 4 2.86 -3.42 -26.08
C SER A 4 2.99 -2.00 -25.55
N THR A 5 2.35 -1.06 -26.22
CA THR A 5 2.20 0.32 -25.74
C THR A 5 1.49 0.29 -24.38
N ALA A 6 2.15 0.80 -23.33
CA ALA A 6 1.74 0.67 -21.92
C ALA A 6 0.49 1.49 -21.53
N GLU A 7 -0.18 2.16 -22.47
CA GLU A 7 -1.32 3.04 -22.18
C GLU A 7 -2.60 2.31 -21.72
N ASP A 8 -2.65 0.98 -21.87
CA ASP A 8 -3.81 0.12 -21.57
C ASP A 8 -3.57 -0.93 -20.46
N ILE A 9 -2.55 -0.74 -19.61
CA ILE A 9 -2.37 -1.64 -18.45
C ILE A 9 -3.53 -1.40 -17.46
N LYS A 10 -4.50 -2.31 -17.45
CA LYS A 10 -5.62 -2.31 -16.51
C LYS A 10 -5.15 -2.88 -15.16
N LEU A 11 -5.35 -2.13 -14.08
CA LEU A 11 -5.06 -2.60 -12.73
C LEU A 11 -6.07 -3.67 -12.28
N ASP A 12 -5.67 -4.93 -12.30
CA ASP A 12 -6.40 -5.99 -11.63
C ASP A 12 -5.85 -6.21 -10.21
N ARG A 13 -6.62 -5.77 -9.21
CA ARG A 13 -6.25 -5.86 -7.79
C ARG A 13 -6.25 -7.30 -7.27
N SER A 14 -6.96 -8.21 -7.94
CA SER A 14 -7.04 -9.62 -7.52
C SER A 14 -5.73 -10.38 -7.74
N GLU A 15 -4.94 -9.97 -8.75
CA GLU A 15 -3.63 -10.55 -9.08
C GLU A 15 -2.56 -10.32 -7.99
N PHE A 16 -2.83 -9.43 -7.03
CA PHE A 16 -1.92 -9.14 -5.91
C PHE A 16 -2.14 -10.05 -4.70
N THR A 17 -3.06 -11.01 -4.81
CA THR A 17 -3.31 -11.97 -3.74
C THR A 17 -2.12 -12.89 -3.57
N THR A 18 -1.52 -12.86 -2.38
CA THR A 18 -0.38 -13.69 -2.00
C THR A 18 -0.71 -14.46 -0.75
N HIS A 19 -0.29 -15.73 -0.75
CA HIS A 19 -0.49 -16.65 0.35
C HIS A 19 0.84 -16.78 1.08
N VAL A 20 0.86 -16.42 2.36
CA VAL A 20 2.06 -16.47 3.20
C VAL A 20 1.85 -17.54 4.25
N SER A 21 2.60 -18.64 4.15
CA SER A 21 2.60 -19.67 5.18
C SER A 21 3.42 -19.19 6.38
N VAL A 22 2.81 -19.19 7.57
CA VAL A 22 3.44 -18.75 8.81
C VAL A 22 3.27 -19.80 9.90
N PRO A 23 4.21 -19.91 10.84
CA PRO A 23 3.98 -20.72 12.03
C PRO A 23 2.90 -20.05 12.91
N ALA A 24 2.06 -20.88 13.51
CA ALA A 24 0.96 -20.44 14.36
C ALA A 24 0.65 -21.44 15.47
N ILE A 25 -0.20 -21.04 16.42
CA ILE A 25 -0.81 -21.94 17.41
C ILE A 25 -2.34 -21.76 17.42
N ARG A 26 -3.05 -22.87 17.59
CA ARG A 26 -4.51 -22.89 17.79
C ARG A 26 -4.84 -22.87 19.27
N VAL A 27 -5.40 -21.77 19.75
CA VAL A 27 -5.69 -21.57 21.18
C VAL A 27 -7.19 -21.36 21.41
N PRO A 28 -7.74 -21.77 22.57
CA PRO A 28 -9.07 -21.36 22.98
C PRO A 28 -9.19 -19.83 23.01
N ALA A 29 -10.32 -19.28 22.58
CA ALA A 29 -10.54 -17.84 22.50
C ALA A 29 -10.31 -17.11 23.84
N ARG A 30 -10.60 -17.78 24.97
CA ARG A 30 -10.35 -17.29 26.34
C ARG A 30 -8.87 -17.10 26.68
N ASP A 31 -7.98 -17.85 26.04
CA ASP A 31 -6.55 -17.87 26.33
C ASP A 31 -5.76 -16.92 25.42
N VAL A 32 -6.39 -16.28 24.43
CA VAL A 32 -5.70 -15.37 23.49
C VAL A 32 -4.90 -14.30 24.23
N GLN A 33 -5.50 -13.63 25.21
CA GLN A 33 -4.80 -12.57 25.96
C GLN A 33 -3.61 -13.09 26.77
N LYS A 34 -3.68 -14.34 27.26
CA LYS A 34 -2.61 -14.99 28.00
C LYS A 34 -1.37 -15.16 27.12
N TRP A 35 -1.57 -15.48 25.84
CA TRP A 35 -0.49 -15.63 24.86
C TRP A 35 -0.02 -14.29 24.30
N THR A 36 -0.93 -13.39 23.91
CA THR A 36 -0.54 -12.14 23.23
C THR A 36 0.11 -11.12 24.17
N LYS A 37 -0.16 -11.19 25.49
CA LYS A 37 0.48 -10.33 26.51
C LYS A 37 1.77 -10.92 27.08
N ASP A 38 2.10 -12.16 26.76
CA ASP A 38 3.33 -12.79 27.22
C ASP A 38 4.55 -12.07 26.58
N PRO A 39 5.57 -11.66 27.36
CA PRO A 39 6.70 -10.88 26.85
C PRO A 39 7.55 -11.56 25.78
N GLU A 40 7.62 -12.89 25.80
CA GLU A 40 8.39 -13.65 24.81
C GLU A 40 7.55 -13.85 23.54
N VAL A 41 6.27 -14.20 23.70
CA VAL A 41 5.36 -14.48 22.59
C VAL A 41 4.99 -13.21 21.83
N SER A 42 4.74 -12.10 22.54
CA SER A 42 4.40 -10.80 21.94
C SER A 42 5.43 -10.30 20.93
N LYS A 43 6.71 -10.62 21.14
CA LYS A 43 7.82 -10.28 20.21
C LYS A 43 7.81 -11.12 18.93
N CYS A 44 7.21 -12.30 18.99
CA CYS A 44 7.13 -13.25 17.88
C CYS A 44 5.85 -13.12 17.06
N LEU A 45 4.85 -12.35 17.52
CA LEU A 45 3.58 -12.16 16.80
C LEU A 45 3.79 -11.64 15.37
N LEU A 46 2.92 -12.08 14.46
CA LEU A 46 2.89 -11.64 13.08
C LEU A 46 2.93 -10.11 12.96
N ARG A 47 3.79 -9.61 12.09
CA ARG A 47 3.93 -8.19 11.76
C ARG A 47 3.78 -8.01 10.26
N LEU A 48 2.53 -7.95 9.81
CA LEU A 48 2.20 -7.61 8.43
C LEU A 48 1.24 -6.42 8.42
N PRO A 49 1.42 -5.44 7.50
CA PRO A 49 0.54 -4.28 7.42
C PRO A 49 -0.93 -4.69 7.31
N GLN A 50 -1.77 -4.10 8.16
CA GLN A 50 -3.23 -4.32 8.19
C GLN A 50 -3.70 -5.78 8.39
N ILE A 51 -2.80 -6.73 8.68
CA ILE A 51 -3.14 -8.11 9.01
C ILE A 51 -2.97 -8.32 10.51
N ARG A 52 -4.04 -8.78 11.16
CA ARG A 52 -4.01 -9.04 12.59
C ARG A 52 -3.26 -10.36 12.88
N PRO A 53 -2.44 -10.41 13.94
CA PRO A 53 -1.77 -11.64 14.33
C PRO A 53 -2.73 -12.70 14.88
N VAL A 54 -3.91 -12.31 15.34
CA VAL A 54 -4.94 -13.24 15.81
C VAL A 54 -6.02 -13.37 14.75
N GLN A 55 -6.19 -14.58 14.24
CA GLN A 55 -7.16 -14.94 13.20
C GLN A 55 -8.24 -15.87 13.76
N PRO A 56 -9.46 -15.86 13.19
CA PRO A 56 -10.45 -16.87 13.51
C PRO A 56 -9.96 -18.24 13.01
N ASP A 57 -10.26 -19.30 13.77
CA ASP A 57 -10.19 -20.65 13.22
C ASP A 57 -11.41 -20.90 12.32
N LEU A 58 -11.22 -21.46 11.12
CA LEU A 58 -12.32 -21.71 10.18
C LEU A 58 -13.20 -22.88 10.62
N GLU A 59 -12.65 -23.85 11.34
CA GLU A 59 -13.40 -25.00 11.87
C GLU A 59 -14.23 -24.57 13.08
N ASN A 60 -13.65 -23.73 13.95
CA ASN A 60 -14.23 -23.36 15.23
C ASN A 60 -14.15 -21.83 15.54
N PRO A 61 -14.81 -20.95 14.76
CA PRO A 61 -14.57 -19.50 14.84
C PRO A 61 -14.88 -18.83 16.18
N LYS A 62 -15.81 -19.41 16.96
CA LYS A 62 -16.28 -18.86 18.24
C LYS A 62 -15.46 -19.35 19.44
N THR A 63 -14.96 -20.58 19.38
CA THR A 63 -14.30 -21.25 20.51
C THR A 63 -12.79 -21.21 20.40
N GLU A 64 -12.25 -21.17 19.18
CA GLU A 64 -10.82 -21.23 18.90
C GLU A 64 -10.36 -20.05 18.05
N LYS A 65 -9.09 -19.70 18.23
CA LYS A 65 -8.38 -18.65 17.50
C LYS A 65 -7.00 -19.14 17.11
N ILE A 66 -6.50 -18.61 16.01
CA ILE A 66 -5.17 -18.91 15.50
C ILE A 66 -4.28 -17.70 15.78
N ILE A 67 -3.22 -17.89 16.56
CA ILE A 67 -2.21 -16.86 16.80
C ILE A 67 -1.07 -17.12 15.82
N CYS A 68 -0.91 -16.22 14.86
CA CYS A 68 0.12 -16.25 13.83
C CYS A 68 1.40 -15.55 14.32
N PHE A 69 2.55 -16.13 13.98
CA PHE A 69 3.86 -15.58 14.26
C PHE A 69 4.52 -15.03 13.00
N ARG A 70 5.66 -14.35 13.16
CA ARG A 70 6.38 -13.76 12.03
C ARG A 70 6.87 -14.85 11.06
N PRO A 71 6.80 -14.61 9.73
CA PRO A 71 7.19 -15.58 8.71
C PRO A 71 8.69 -15.93 8.73
N ASP A 72 9.54 -15.04 9.28
CA ASP A 72 11.00 -15.27 9.36
C ASP A 72 11.42 -16.22 10.50
N LEU A 73 10.47 -16.61 11.36
CA LEU A 73 10.72 -17.51 12.47
C LEU A 73 10.49 -18.96 12.03
N THR A 74 11.50 -19.80 12.22
CA THR A 74 11.30 -21.26 12.17
C THR A 74 10.65 -21.73 13.47
N PRO A 75 9.94 -22.87 13.48
CA PRO A 75 9.35 -23.43 14.70
C PRO A 75 10.34 -23.54 15.86
N ASP A 76 11.61 -23.85 15.58
CA ASP A 76 12.67 -23.98 16.59
C ASP A 76 13.04 -22.65 17.27
N LYS A 77 12.84 -21.51 16.59
CA LYS A 77 13.14 -20.17 17.11
C LYS A 77 11.98 -19.58 17.93
N LEU A 78 10.85 -20.28 18.03
CA LEU A 78 9.73 -19.85 18.86
C LEU A 78 10.00 -20.15 20.35
N PRO A 79 9.37 -19.39 21.28
CA PRO A 79 9.48 -19.65 22.71
C PRO A 79 9.12 -21.10 23.04
N GLU A 80 9.82 -21.71 23.99
CA GLU A 80 9.64 -23.12 24.35
C GLU A 80 8.18 -23.47 24.67
N ARG A 81 7.50 -22.57 25.38
CA ARG A 81 6.09 -22.68 25.71
C ARG A 81 5.19 -22.80 24.48
N VAL A 82 5.49 -22.09 23.40
CA VAL A 82 4.75 -22.15 22.12
C VAL A 82 5.03 -23.48 21.43
N ARG A 83 6.30 -23.91 21.40
CA ARG A 83 6.71 -25.19 20.81
C ARG A 83 6.03 -26.38 21.50
N ASN A 84 6.04 -26.38 22.83
CA ASN A 84 5.43 -27.44 23.65
C ASN A 84 3.90 -27.47 23.54
N PHE A 85 3.27 -26.36 23.16
CA PHE A 85 1.82 -26.28 22.97
C PHE A 85 1.35 -26.89 21.64
N GLY A 86 2.22 -26.94 20.63
CA GLY A 86 1.93 -27.51 19.31
C GLY A 86 1.85 -26.43 18.23
N VAL A 87 2.94 -26.28 17.47
CA VAL A 87 3.02 -25.33 16.36
C VAL A 87 2.39 -25.94 15.11
N ILE A 88 1.51 -25.19 14.48
CA ILE A 88 0.89 -25.53 13.19
C ILE A 88 1.40 -24.59 12.11
N SER A 89 1.29 -25.01 10.85
CA SER A 89 1.44 -24.11 9.70
C SER A 89 0.08 -23.51 9.39
N HIS A 90 -0.01 -22.19 9.32
CA HIS A 90 -1.23 -21.48 8.97
C HIS A 90 -0.99 -20.56 7.79
N GLU A 91 -1.94 -20.52 6.86
CA GLU A 91 -1.84 -19.67 5.68
C GLU A 91 -2.51 -18.32 5.93
N VAL A 92 -1.75 -17.25 5.72
CA VAL A 92 -2.22 -15.88 5.82
C VAL A 92 -2.36 -15.31 4.42
N VAL A 93 -3.58 -14.88 4.07
CA VAL A 93 -3.85 -14.24 2.79
C VAL A 93 -3.55 -12.75 2.90
N ARG A 94 -2.72 -12.25 1.97
CA ARG A 94 -2.37 -10.84 1.82
C ARG A 94 -2.77 -10.40 0.42
N GLY A 95 -3.71 -9.46 0.34
CA GLY A 95 -4.19 -8.89 -0.92
C GLY A 95 -3.58 -7.52 -1.20
N TYR A 96 -4.07 -6.90 -2.28
CA TYR A 96 -3.68 -5.56 -2.72
C TYR A 96 -3.70 -4.53 -1.59
N GLU A 97 -4.76 -4.52 -0.77
CA GLU A 97 -4.93 -3.54 0.32
C GLU A 97 -3.79 -3.55 1.33
N GLN A 98 -3.23 -4.71 1.62
CA GLN A 98 -2.15 -4.92 2.59
C GLN A 98 -0.74 -4.69 1.99
N MET A 99 -0.65 -4.32 0.71
CA MET A 99 0.60 -3.97 0.04
C MET A 99 0.87 -2.47 0.05
N SER A 100 2.14 -2.10 0.18
CA SER A 100 2.57 -0.72 0.02
C SER A 100 2.51 -0.29 -1.45
N THR A 101 2.42 1.03 -1.69
CA THR A 101 2.55 1.61 -3.04
C THR A 101 3.81 1.09 -3.73
N GLU A 102 4.93 1.03 -3.02
CA GLU A 102 6.20 0.57 -3.59
C GLU A 102 6.14 -0.90 -4.04
N GLU A 103 5.60 -1.80 -3.21
CA GLU A 103 5.48 -3.22 -3.54
C GLU A 103 4.57 -3.46 -4.74
N ILE A 104 3.48 -2.69 -4.85
CA ILE A 104 2.55 -2.76 -5.97
C ILE A 104 3.22 -2.25 -7.24
N LEU A 105 3.82 -1.07 -7.21
CA LEU A 105 4.47 -0.49 -8.39
C LEU A 105 5.66 -1.34 -8.84
N ARG A 106 6.40 -1.97 -7.91
CA ARG A 106 7.49 -2.89 -8.26
C ARG A 106 7.01 -4.11 -9.07
N LYS A 107 5.77 -4.56 -8.85
CA LYS A 107 5.16 -5.66 -9.61
C LYS A 107 4.61 -5.22 -10.97
N LEU A 108 4.20 -3.95 -11.10
CA LEU A 108 3.56 -3.41 -12.30
C LEU A 108 4.54 -2.77 -13.30
N LEU A 109 5.63 -2.21 -12.80
CA LEU A 109 6.64 -1.53 -13.61
C LEU A 109 7.72 -2.53 -14.10
N PRO A 110 8.38 -2.25 -15.23
CA PRO A 110 9.54 -3.02 -15.66
C PRO A 110 10.62 -3.11 -14.59
N ALA A 111 11.33 -4.24 -14.50
CA ALA A 111 12.32 -4.49 -13.46
C ALA A 111 13.48 -3.48 -13.48
N GLU A 112 13.79 -2.94 -14.65
CA GLU A 112 14.83 -1.94 -14.89
C GLU A 112 14.39 -0.52 -14.50
N LEU A 113 13.09 -0.29 -14.33
CA LEU A 113 12.54 1.01 -13.98
C LEU A 113 12.52 1.20 -12.46
N GLU A 114 13.09 2.31 -12.01
CA GLU A 114 13.03 2.70 -10.60
C GLU A 114 11.59 3.06 -10.21
N VAL A 115 11.13 2.58 -9.05
CA VAL A 115 9.79 2.93 -8.54
C VAL A 115 9.81 4.38 -8.06
N PRO A 116 8.90 5.25 -8.54
CA PRO A 116 8.78 6.61 -8.03
C PRO A 116 8.32 6.56 -6.57
N SER A 117 9.22 6.88 -5.65
CA SER A 117 9.03 6.68 -4.21
C SER A 117 8.50 7.90 -3.47
N SER A 118 8.48 9.08 -4.11
CA SER A 118 8.03 10.33 -3.50
C SER A 118 7.20 11.19 -4.45
N PHE A 119 6.30 11.97 -3.86
CA PHE A 119 5.51 13.00 -4.50
C PHE A 119 5.22 14.11 -3.47
N GLU A 120 4.94 15.30 -3.97
CA GLU A 120 4.51 16.43 -3.14
C GLU A 120 3.00 16.38 -2.92
N THR A 121 2.53 16.74 -1.73
CA THR A 121 1.10 16.81 -1.43
C THR A 121 0.68 18.26 -1.28
N VAL A 122 -0.24 18.71 -2.13
CA VAL A 122 -0.82 20.06 -2.09
C VAL A 122 -2.32 19.94 -1.82
N GLY A 123 -2.67 19.88 -0.54
CA GLY A 123 -4.02 19.58 -0.07
C GLY A 123 -4.42 18.17 -0.49
N HIS A 124 -5.34 18.04 -1.44
CA HIS A 124 -5.77 16.73 -1.97
C HIS A 124 -5.10 16.34 -3.30
N ILE A 125 -4.13 17.13 -3.78
CA ILE A 125 -3.41 16.89 -5.02
C ILE A 125 -2.06 16.25 -4.71
N ALA A 126 -1.75 15.13 -5.37
CA ALA A 126 -0.41 14.52 -5.37
C ALA A 126 0.32 14.93 -6.65
N HIS A 127 1.46 15.61 -6.50
CA HIS A 127 2.26 16.12 -7.61
C HIS A 127 3.57 15.33 -7.75
N PHE A 128 3.73 14.69 -8.91
CA PHE A 128 4.92 13.94 -9.29
C PHE A 128 5.82 14.73 -10.24
N ASN A 129 7.11 14.43 -10.18
CA ASN A 129 8.09 14.82 -11.18
C ASN A 129 8.62 13.56 -11.87
N LEU A 130 7.79 12.99 -12.75
CA LEU A 130 8.14 11.76 -13.47
C LEU A 130 9.22 12.03 -14.52
N LYS A 131 10.15 11.09 -14.68
CA LYS A 131 11.09 11.06 -15.82
C LYS A 131 10.36 10.52 -17.04
N ASP A 132 10.88 10.79 -18.24
CA ASP A 132 10.30 10.32 -19.51
C ASP A 132 10.08 8.81 -19.54
N SER A 133 10.98 8.04 -18.89
CA SER A 133 10.88 6.58 -18.75
C SER A 133 9.63 6.10 -17.99
N HIS A 134 9.04 6.95 -17.14
CA HIS A 134 7.86 6.65 -16.34
C HIS A 134 6.55 7.09 -16.98
N LEU A 135 6.60 8.02 -17.95
CA LEU A 135 5.41 8.57 -18.60
C LEU A 135 4.48 7.52 -19.22
N PRO A 136 4.99 6.43 -19.85
CA PRO A 136 4.13 5.35 -20.34
C PRO A 136 3.29 4.66 -19.25
N TYR A 137 3.73 4.75 -17.99
CA TYR A 137 3.10 4.13 -16.82
C TYR A 137 2.40 5.15 -15.91
N LYS A 138 2.28 6.42 -16.33
CA LYS A 138 1.76 7.50 -15.48
C LYS A 138 0.36 7.20 -14.94
N ARG A 139 -0.53 6.62 -15.76
CA ARG A 139 -1.90 6.26 -15.37
C ARG A 139 -1.93 5.20 -14.27
N ILE A 140 -1.15 4.13 -14.43
CA ILE A 140 -1.10 3.04 -13.44
C ILE A 140 -0.46 3.53 -12.13
N ILE A 141 0.59 4.36 -12.21
CA ILE A 141 1.19 5.01 -11.03
C ILE A 141 0.15 5.86 -10.32
N GLY A 142 -0.57 6.72 -11.06
CA GLY A 142 -1.62 7.58 -10.51
C GLY A 142 -2.73 6.79 -9.82
N GLN A 143 -3.20 5.69 -10.42
CA GLN A 143 -4.25 4.87 -9.82
C GLN A 143 -3.81 4.22 -8.51
N VAL A 144 -2.59 3.68 -8.45
CA VAL A 144 -2.06 3.08 -7.22
C VAL A 144 -1.91 4.13 -6.12
N VAL A 145 -1.50 5.35 -6.47
CA VAL A 145 -1.39 6.47 -5.52
C VAL A 145 -2.76 6.84 -4.95
N LEU A 146 -3.80 6.93 -5.79
CA LEU A 146 -5.17 7.19 -5.32
C LEU A 146 -5.65 6.09 -4.37
N ASP A 147 -5.49 4.83 -4.77
CA ASP A 147 -5.94 3.69 -3.96
C ASP A 147 -5.27 3.67 -2.57
N LYS A 148 -3.99 4.07 -2.50
CA LYS A 148 -3.19 3.99 -1.26
C LYS A 148 -3.23 5.24 -0.40
N ASN A 149 -3.76 6.34 -0.91
CA ASN A 149 -3.81 7.61 -0.19
C ASN A 149 -5.23 8.19 -0.23
N PRO A 150 -6.12 7.79 0.70
CA PRO A 150 -7.53 8.22 0.70
C PRO A 150 -7.77 9.74 0.77
N ALA A 151 -6.77 10.50 1.21
CA ALA A 151 -6.83 11.97 1.25
C ALA A 151 -6.56 12.62 -0.12
N ILE A 152 -5.92 11.89 -1.04
CA ILE A 152 -5.60 12.36 -2.39
C ILE A 152 -6.79 12.07 -3.30
N LYS A 153 -7.18 13.06 -4.09
CA LYS A 153 -8.26 12.92 -5.10
C LYS A 153 -7.77 13.15 -6.52
N LEU A 154 -6.64 13.84 -6.69
CA LEU A 154 -6.07 14.15 -7.99
C LEU A 154 -4.58 13.87 -7.97
N VAL A 155 -4.08 13.14 -8.97
CA VAL A 155 -2.65 12.84 -9.14
C VAL A 155 -2.19 13.44 -10.45
N VAL A 156 -1.12 14.23 -10.41
CA VAL A 156 -0.61 14.99 -11.56
C VAL A 156 0.89 14.84 -11.67
N THR A 157 1.43 15.02 -12.87
CA THR A 157 2.87 15.14 -13.10
C THR A 157 3.20 16.46 -13.80
N LYS A 158 4.38 17.00 -13.53
CA LYS A 158 4.93 18.11 -14.30
C LYS A 158 5.25 17.70 -15.74
N VAL A 159 4.93 18.55 -16.70
CA VAL A 159 5.37 18.40 -18.11
C VAL A 159 6.80 18.97 -18.24
N ALA A 160 7.76 18.14 -18.69
CA ALA A 160 9.19 18.45 -18.63
C ALA A 160 9.68 19.53 -19.63
N ASN A 161 8.99 19.73 -20.76
CA ASN A 161 9.57 20.39 -21.95
C ASN A 161 8.99 21.76 -22.33
N LEU A 162 8.55 22.57 -21.37
CA LEU A 162 7.95 23.88 -21.65
C LEU A 162 8.85 25.05 -21.23
N LYS A 163 9.35 25.78 -22.24
CA LYS A 163 10.05 27.06 -22.11
C LYS A 163 9.03 28.20 -22.19
N ASN A 164 8.34 28.45 -21.08
CA ASN A 164 7.33 29.51 -21.00
C ASN A 164 8.01 30.78 -20.50
N GLU A 165 7.72 31.95 -21.10
CA GLU A 165 8.26 33.25 -20.68
C GLU A 165 7.98 33.56 -19.20
N PHE A 166 6.94 32.94 -18.64
CA PHE A 166 6.46 33.14 -17.27
C PHE A 166 6.87 32.04 -16.27
N ARG A 167 7.68 31.05 -16.68
CA ARG A 167 8.06 29.88 -15.83
C ARG A 167 6.88 29.15 -15.16
N THR A 168 5.71 29.15 -15.80
CA THR A 168 4.52 28.43 -15.32
C THR A 168 4.72 26.92 -15.44
N MET A 169 4.27 26.18 -14.43
CA MET A 169 4.26 24.72 -14.48
C MET A 169 3.00 24.22 -15.18
N GLU A 170 3.15 23.52 -16.30
CA GLU A 170 2.06 22.76 -16.87
C GLU A 170 1.97 21.38 -16.20
N LEU A 171 0.74 21.04 -15.81
CA LEU A 171 0.41 19.81 -15.09
C LEU A 171 -0.37 18.89 -16.01
N GLU A 172 0.04 17.64 -16.05
CA GLU A 172 -0.71 16.58 -16.71
C GLU A 172 -1.38 15.68 -15.66
N VAL A 173 -2.68 15.41 -15.84
CA VAL A 173 -3.43 14.51 -14.96
C VAL A 173 -3.05 13.06 -15.22
N MET A 174 -2.63 12.38 -14.16
CA MET A 174 -2.30 10.95 -14.17
C MET A 174 -3.51 10.09 -13.81
N ALA A 175 -4.23 10.49 -12.75
CA ALA A 175 -5.43 9.82 -12.29
C ALA A 175 -6.30 10.79 -11.45
N CYS A 176 -7.60 10.53 -11.44
CA CYS A 176 -8.58 11.29 -10.68
C CYS A 176 -9.51 10.32 -9.93
N ALA A 177 -9.87 10.62 -8.70
CA ALA A 177 -10.79 9.81 -7.91
C ALA A 177 -12.19 9.80 -8.55
N GLU A 178 -12.97 8.74 -8.28
CA GLU A 178 -14.32 8.63 -8.81
C GLU A 178 -15.19 9.82 -8.36
N GLY A 179 -15.90 10.44 -9.31
CA GLY A 179 -16.73 11.62 -9.06
C GLY A 179 -15.97 12.93 -8.88
N CYS A 180 -14.65 12.96 -9.07
CA CYS A 180 -13.85 14.17 -9.05
C CYS A 180 -13.65 14.71 -10.47
N ASP A 181 -13.68 16.04 -10.61
CA ASP A 181 -13.41 16.73 -11.88
C ASP A 181 -11.90 16.77 -12.12
N PRO A 182 -11.37 16.12 -13.18
CA PRO A 182 -9.93 16.13 -13.48
C PRO A 182 -9.40 17.50 -13.90
N THR A 183 -10.27 18.52 -14.06
CA THR A 183 -9.90 19.90 -14.35
C THR A 183 -9.95 20.81 -13.12
N ASP A 184 -10.39 20.31 -11.96
CA ASP A 184 -10.43 21.07 -10.72
C ASP A 184 -9.11 20.96 -9.94
N PHE A 185 -8.26 21.96 -10.13
CA PHE A 185 -7.00 22.11 -9.40
C PHE A 185 -7.15 22.99 -8.13
N VAL A 186 -8.38 23.35 -7.74
CA VAL A 186 -8.62 24.20 -6.56
C VAL A 186 -8.45 23.39 -5.29
N THR A 187 -7.40 23.68 -4.53
CA THR A 187 -7.05 22.95 -3.31
C THR A 187 -6.96 23.88 -2.11
N THR A 188 -7.06 23.30 -0.92
CA THR A 188 -6.88 23.99 0.36
C THR A 188 -5.71 23.36 1.09
N VAL A 189 -4.69 24.15 1.39
CA VAL A 189 -3.54 23.74 2.20
C VAL A 189 -3.62 24.38 3.58
N LYS A 190 -3.14 23.66 4.59
CA LYS A 190 -3.04 24.18 5.96
C LYS A 190 -1.56 24.31 6.33
N GLU A 191 -1.12 25.53 6.60
CA GLU A 191 0.25 25.84 6.96
C GLU A 191 0.27 26.81 8.13
N ASN A 192 1.04 26.50 9.17
CA ASN A 192 1.14 27.29 10.41
C ASN A 192 -0.23 27.66 11.03
N GLY A 193 -1.21 26.75 10.94
CA GLY A 193 -2.56 26.95 11.45
C GLY A 193 -3.48 27.78 10.56
N MET A 194 -2.97 28.39 9.49
CA MET A 194 -3.74 29.13 8.49
C MET A 194 -4.15 28.21 7.34
N GLN A 195 -5.28 28.53 6.70
CA GLN A 195 -5.77 27.80 5.53
C GLN A 195 -5.68 28.70 4.30
N PHE A 196 -5.07 28.17 3.23
CA PHE A 196 -4.93 28.87 1.97
C PHE A 196 -5.67 28.07 0.90
N ARG A 197 -6.65 28.71 0.26
CA ARG A 197 -7.35 28.16 -0.90
C ARG A 197 -6.73 28.75 -2.16
N MET A 198 -6.26 27.90 -3.06
CA MET A 198 -5.58 28.32 -4.29
C MET A 198 -5.91 27.37 -5.44
N ASP A 199 -5.81 27.86 -6.67
CA ASP A 199 -5.82 27.05 -7.88
C ASP A 199 -4.39 26.64 -8.20
N TYR A 200 -4.06 25.36 -7.99
CA TYR A 200 -2.69 24.85 -8.11
C TYR A 200 -2.14 24.93 -9.54
N SER A 201 -3.01 25.02 -10.56
CA SER A 201 -2.59 25.13 -11.96
C SER A 201 -2.11 26.54 -12.34
N LYS A 202 -2.35 27.55 -11.48
CA LYS A 202 -2.08 28.97 -11.75
C LYS A 202 -1.00 29.58 -10.88
N VAL A 203 -0.32 28.76 -10.08
CA VAL A 203 0.77 29.15 -9.17
C VAL A 203 2.14 28.75 -9.69
#